data_AF-A0AB37YTF2-F1
#
_entry.id   AF-A0AB37YTF2-F1
#
_cell.length_a   1.000
_cell.length_b   1.000
_cell.length_c   1.000
_cell.angle_alpha   90.00
_cell.angle_beta   90.00
_cell.angle_gamma   90.00
#
_symmetry.space_group_name_H-M   'P 1'
#
loop_
_entity.id
_entity.type
_entity.pdbx_description
1 polymer ?
#
loop_
_entity_poly.entity_id
_entity_poly.type
_entity_poly.pdbx_seq_one_letter_code
_entity_poly.pdbx_strand_id
1 'polypeptide(L)' 'MKIIDLETERKKKEKLMVTIPIIELMYGEKGEIEFKVVGKKVVPQSMFEN' A
#
# COMPACT_ATOMS: atom_id res chain seq x y z
N MET A 1 -31.93 4.48 15.06
CA MET A 1 -31.36 3.16 14.69
C MET A 1 -30.49 3.37 13.44
N LYS A 2 -29.16 3.22 13.53
CA LYS A 2 -28.29 3.31 12.34
C LYS A 2 -28.25 1.94 11.69
N ILE A 3 -28.94 1.79 10.56
CA ILE A 3 -28.89 0.57 9.74
C ILE A 3 -27.58 0.65 8.96
N ILE A 4 -26.60 -0.15 9.35
CA ILE A 4 -25.32 -0.26 8.64
C ILE A 4 -25.50 -1.34 7.57
N ASP A 5 -25.38 -0.94 6.31
CA ASP A 5 -25.35 -1.87 5.20
C ASP A 5 -24.02 -2.64 5.20
N LEU A 6 -24.08 -3.89 5.65
CA LEU A 6 -22.96 -4.81 5.78
C LEU A 6 -22.28 -5.11 4.44
N GLU A 7 -23.02 -5.05 3.32
CA GLU A 7 -22.49 -5.32 1.98
C GLU A 7 -21.66 -4.14 1.48
N THR A 8 -22.15 -2.92 1.73
CA THR A 8 -21.46 -1.67 1.40
C THR A 8 -20.18 -1.49 2.24
N GLU A 9 -20.23 -1.82 3.52
CA GLU A 9 -19.05 -1.75 4.41
C GLU A 9 -18.01 -2.85 4.12
N ARG A 10 -18.43 -4.07 3.75
CA ARG A 10 -17.51 -5.10 3.24
C ARG A 10 -16.80 -4.66 1.97
N LYS A 11 -17.53 -4.09 1.01
CA LYS A 11 -16.95 -3.56 -0.24
C LYS A 11 -15.99 -2.39 0.01
N LYS A 12 -16.20 -1.56 1.03
CA LYS A 12 -15.23 -0.51 1.42
C LYS A 12 -13.91 -1.10 1.91
N LYS A 13 -13.95 -2.14 2.75
CA LYS A 13 -12.75 -2.83 3.25
C LYS A 13 -11.96 -3.57 2.17
N GLU A 14 -12.62 -4.07 1.12
CA GLU A 14 -11.93 -4.70 -0.03
C GLU A 14 -11.30 -3.68 -1.00
N LYS A 15 -11.65 -2.39 -0.95
CA LYS A 15 -11.44 -1.47 -2.10
C LYS A 15 -10.18 -0.63 -2.10
N LEU A 16 -9.49 -0.48 -0.97
CA LEU A 16 -8.28 0.34 -0.93
C LEU A 16 -7.06 -0.55 -1.13
N MET A 17 -6.70 -0.75 -2.40
CA MET A 17 -5.46 -1.41 -2.79
C MET A 17 -4.39 -0.35 -3.02
N VAL A 18 -3.20 -0.53 -2.45
CA VAL A 18 -2.05 0.36 -2.62
C VAL A 18 -0.94 -0.34 -3.38
N THR A 19 -0.24 0.41 -4.22
CA THR A 19 0.92 -0.10 -4.95
C THR A 19 2.19 0.28 -4.21
N ILE A 20 2.93 -0.72 -3.74
CA ILE A 20 4.23 -0.53 -3.09
C ILE A 20 5.36 -0.90 -4.06
N PRO A 21 6.43 -0.09 -4.17
CA PRO A 21 7.61 -0.48 -4.94
C PRO A 21 8.38 -1.59 -4.22
N ILE A 22 8.96 -2.51 -4.99
CA ILE A 22 9.92 -3.50 -4.51
C ILE A 22 11.31 -2.94 -4.78
N ILE A 23 12.04 -2.65 -3.70
CA ILE A 23 13.37 -2.04 -3.75
C ILE A 23 14.41 -3.16 -3.63
N GLU A 24 15.32 -3.26 -4.59
CA GLU A 24 16.42 -4.24 -4.57
C GLU A 24 17.65 -3.68 -3.85
N LEU A 25 17.96 -2.40 -4.07
CA LEU A 25 19.14 -1.73 -3.53
C LEU A 25 18.79 -0.31 -3.09
N MET A 26 19.37 0.08 -1.97
CA MET A 26 19.40 1.45 -1.47
C MET A 26 20.87 1.84 -1.32
N TYR A 27 21.26 2.98 -1.88
CA TYR A 27 22.63 3.47 -1.79
C TYR A 27 22.66 4.99 -1.71
N GLY A 28 23.74 5.53 -1.13
CA GLY A 28 23.97 6.96 -1.05
C GLY A 28 24.80 7.44 -2.22
N GLU A 29 24.30 8.40 -3.00
CA GLU A 29 25.04 9.05 -4.07
C GLU A 29 24.94 10.57 -3.90
N LYS A 30 26.09 11.26 -3.84
CA LYS A 30 26.19 12.74 -3.71
C LYS A 30 25.40 13.35 -2.54
N GLY A 31 25.22 12.60 -1.45
CA GLY A 31 24.48 13.05 -0.27
C GLY A 31 22.97 12.81 -0.36
N GLU A 32 22.49 12.22 -1.45
CA GLU A 32 21.11 11.79 -1.63
C GLU A 32 21.01 10.26 -1.51
N ILE A 33 19.84 9.77 -1.12
CA ILE A 33 19.54 8.34 -1.08
C ILE A 33 18.84 7.98 -2.39
N GLU A 34 19.46 7.08 -3.15
CA GLU A 34 18.88 6.52 -4.36
C GLU A 34 18.32 5.11 -4.12
N PHE A 35 17.31 4.75 -4.91
CA PHE A 35 16.59 3.48 -4.81
C PHE A 35 16.56 2.77 -6.16
N LYS A 36 17.09 1.55 -6.22
CA LYS A 36 16.89 0.67 -7.38
C LYS A 36 15.58 -0.10 -7.20
N VAL A 37 14.54 0.33 -7.90
CA VAL A 37 13.22 -0.30 -7.89
C VAL A 37 13.16 -1.39 -8.97
N VAL A 38 12.91 -2.64 -8.56
CA VAL A 38 12.85 -3.80 -9.47
C VAL A 38 11.43 -4.27 -9.76
N GLY A 39 10.44 -3.73 -9.06
CA GLY A 39 9.07 -4.13 -9.27
C GLY A 39 8.07 -3.33 -8.47
N LYS A 40 6.81 -3.73 -8.60
CA LYS A 40 5.68 -3.16 -7.87
C LYS A 40 4.79 -4.30 -7.38
N LYS A 41 4.23 -4.14 -6.18
CA LYS A 41 3.26 -5.08 -5.62
C LYS A 41 2.01 -4.33 -5.23
N VAL A 42 0.85 -4.91 -5.53
CA VAL A 42 -0.44 -4.40 -5.09
C VAL A 42 -0.84 -5.13 -3.81
N VAL A 43 -1.11 -4.40 -2.74
CA VAL A 43 -1.50 -4.96 -1.45
C VAL A 43 -2.69 -4.20 -0.86
N PRO A 44 -3.50 -4.83 0.00
CA PRO A 44 -4.56 -4.13 0.72
C PRO A 44 -3.98 -3.04 1.64
N GLN A 45 -4.60 -1.86 1.66
CA GLN A 45 -4.22 -0.74 2.52
C GLN A 45 -4.31 -1.09 4.00
N SER A 46 -5.21 -2.01 4.37
CA SER A 46 -5.34 -2.53 5.74
C SER A 46 -4.06 -3.18 6.28
N MET A 47 -3.08 -3.50 5.42
CA MET A 47 -1.77 -3.99 5.82
C MET A 47 -0.87 -2.90 6.44
N PHE A 48 -1.27 -1.63 6.36
CA PHE A 48 -0.54 -0.46 6.89
C PHE A 48 -1.32 0.29 8.00
N GLU A 49 -2.52 -0.17 8.36
CA GLU A 49 -3.28 0.39 9.47
C GLU A 49 -2.87 -0.33 10.76
N ASN A 50 -2.34 0.41 11.74
CA ASN A 50 -1.96 -0.09 13.07
C ASN A 50 -3.16 -0.37 13.96
#